data_AF-A0A842PPC3-F1
#
_entry.id   AF-A0A842PPC3-F1
#
_cell.length_a   1.000
_cell.length_b   1.000
_cell.length_c   1.000
_cell.angle_alpha   90.00
_cell.angle_beta   90.00
_cell.angle_gamma   90.00
#
_symmetry.space_group_name_H-M   'P 1'
#
loop_
_entity.id
_entity.type
_entity.pdbx_description
1 polymer ?
#
loop_
_entity_poly.entity_id
_entity_poly.type
_entity_poly.pdbx_seq_one_letter_code
_entity_poly.pdbx_strand_id
1 'polypeptide(L)'
;MDSPPSTDPAASALDSDPAAASPSASGLRDRFEAAFWERHANPWSAGTRILVSPVLMYAVYRRDRRLFLAALAFTAVNPVLFPRPARTDNYLSRIVLAERAWLDAGRGTMGLDYPNVLNVLNVPVTLYAVVSAIRRRPVGTLLGTLGVMVLKLWWVDAVVKETGVTGRGPDADSAE
;
A
#
# COMPACT_ATOMS: atom_id res chain seq x y z
N MET A 1 10.74 76.18 -16.67
CA MET A 1 9.99 75.05 -17.26
C MET A 1 9.86 74.02 -16.17
N ASP A 2 8.79 74.10 -15.39
CA ASP A 2 8.42 73.15 -14.34
C ASP A 2 7.36 72.19 -14.86
N SER A 3 7.54 70.89 -14.68
CA SER A 3 6.49 69.89 -14.45
C SER A 3 7.11 68.58 -13.89
N PRO A 4 6.38 67.82 -13.03
CA PRO A 4 6.93 66.92 -12.01
C PRO A 4 6.75 65.41 -12.37
N PRO A 5 7.09 64.44 -11.48
CA PRO A 5 7.37 63.06 -11.87
C PRO A 5 6.12 62.18 -11.98
N SER A 6 6.14 61.23 -12.91
CA SER A 6 5.12 60.19 -13.08
C SER A 6 5.38 59.02 -12.12
N THR A 7 4.59 58.94 -11.06
CA THR A 7 4.43 57.76 -10.20
C THR A 7 3.51 56.76 -10.91
N ASP A 8 4.01 55.57 -11.24
CA ASP A 8 3.17 54.41 -11.56
C ASP A 8 3.04 53.53 -10.30
N PRO A 9 1.83 53.35 -9.73
CA PRO A 9 1.60 52.50 -8.58
C PRO A 9 0.88 51.21 -9.02
N ALA A 10 1.56 50.30 -9.71
CA ALA A 10 0.98 48.98 -9.99
C ALA A 10 2.04 47.98 -10.45
N ALA A 11 2.53 47.16 -9.52
CA ALA A 11 2.93 45.75 -9.69
C ALA A 11 3.97 45.31 -8.64
N SER A 12 3.80 45.73 -7.39
CA SER A 12 4.29 44.95 -6.25
C SER A 12 3.22 43.91 -5.89
N ALA A 13 3.17 42.79 -6.60
CA ALA A 13 2.46 41.60 -6.16
C ALA A 13 2.86 40.39 -7.01
N LEU A 14 3.15 39.27 -6.33
CA LEU A 14 3.38 37.93 -6.85
C LEU A 14 4.83 37.54 -7.12
N ASP A 15 5.70 37.77 -6.13
CA ASP A 15 6.71 36.76 -5.77
C ASP A 15 6.01 35.78 -4.81
N SER A 16 5.15 34.92 -5.38
CA SER A 16 4.47 33.88 -4.63
C SER A 16 5.40 32.67 -4.58
N ASP A 17 6.28 32.66 -3.60
CA ASP A 17 7.13 31.52 -3.26
C ASP A 17 6.24 30.29 -2.94
N PRO A 18 6.21 29.23 -3.78
CA PRO A 18 5.39 28.05 -3.52
C PRO A 18 5.96 27.16 -2.41
N ALA A 19 7.09 27.54 -1.78
CA ALA A 19 7.78 26.75 -0.77
C ALA A 19 7.26 26.92 0.68
N ALA A 20 6.17 27.65 0.90
CA ALA A 20 5.60 27.85 2.25
C ALA A 20 4.58 26.78 2.69
N ALA A 21 4.61 25.58 2.10
CA ALA A 21 3.89 24.44 2.65
C ALA A 21 4.62 23.92 3.91
N SER A 22 4.31 24.52 5.06
CA SER A 22 4.62 24.12 6.45
C SER A 22 5.56 22.90 6.64
N PRO A 23 6.86 23.09 6.87
CA PRO A 23 7.84 22.00 7.05
C PRO A 23 7.55 21.06 8.24
N SER A 24 6.69 21.46 9.17
CA SER A 24 6.24 20.61 10.28
C SER A 24 5.22 19.54 9.87
N ALA A 25 4.37 19.83 8.88
CA ALA A 25 3.32 18.92 8.42
C ALA A 25 3.89 17.81 7.52
N SER A 26 4.89 18.13 6.68
CA SER A 26 5.65 17.13 5.93
C SER A 26 6.43 16.22 6.89
N GLY A 27 7.19 16.79 7.83
CA GLY A 27 7.96 16.00 8.79
C GLY A 27 7.13 15.07 9.69
N LEU A 28 5.89 15.44 10.04
CA LEU A 28 4.97 14.54 10.75
C LEU A 28 4.48 13.40 9.84
N ARG A 29 4.10 13.69 8.60
CA ARG A 29 3.66 12.67 7.63
C ARG A 29 4.77 11.66 7.35
N ASP A 30 5.99 12.13 7.13
CA ASP A 30 7.15 11.27 6.86
C ASP A 30 7.43 10.32 8.03
N ARG A 31 7.28 10.81 9.28
CA ARG A 31 7.41 9.98 10.49
C ARG A 31 6.31 8.94 10.60
N PHE A 32 5.06 9.30 10.31
CA PHE A 32 3.94 8.35 10.30
C PHE A 32 4.11 7.30 9.21
N GLU A 33 4.56 7.71 8.03
CA GLU A 33 4.86 6.81 6.92
C GLU A 33 5.99 5.84 7.26
N ALA A 34 7.10 6.34 7.81
CA ALA A 34 8.19 5.49 8.27
C ALA A 34 7.73 4.48 9.34
N ALA A 35 6.97 4.96 10.34
CA ALA A 35 6.42 4.12 11.40
C ALA A 35 5.40 3.08 10.89
N PHE A 36 4.65 3.42 9.84
CA PHE A 36 3.75 2.50 9.15
C PHE A 36 4.54 1.42 8.42
N TRP A 37 5.52 1.78 7.60
CA TRP A 37 6.35 0.83 6.85
C TRP A 37 7.13 -0.12 7.76
N GLU A 38 7.68 0.39 8.87
CA GLU A 38 8.39 -0.45 9.85
C GLU A 38 7.48 -1.51 10.48
N ARG A 39 6.25 -1.16 10.83
CA ARG A 39 5.26 -2.12 11.37
C ARG A 39 4.68 -3.01 10.28
N HIS A 40 4.54 -2.50 9.07
CA HIS A 40 4.02 -3.24 7.92
C HIS A 40 4.95 -4.38 7.54
N ALA A 41 6.27 -4.18 7.65
CA ALA A 41 7.27 -5.21 7.43
C ALA A 41 7.18 -6.38 8.43
N ASN A 42 6.32 -6.31 9.45
CA ASN A 42 6.11 -7.43 10.35
C ASN A 42 5.44 -8.61 9.60
N PRO A 43 6.04 -9.83 9.64
CA PRO A 43 5.50 -11.00 8.94
C PRO A 43 4.07 -11.36 9.36
N TRP A 44 3.73 -11.17 10.63
CA TRP A 44 2.38 -11.42 11.13
C TRP A 44 1.37 -10.39 10.60
N SER A 45 1.78 -9.12 10.48
CA SER A 45 0.94 -8.09 9.86
C SER A 45 0.68 -8.41 8.38
N ALA A 46 1.73 -8.67 7.61
CA ALA A 46 1.64 -9.05 6.21
C ALA A 46 0.82 -10.33 6.00
N GLY A 47 1.11 -11.39 6.77
CA GLY A 47 0.43 -12.69 6.67
C GLY A 47 -1.06 -12.61 7.02
N THR A 48 -1.42 -11.92 8.09
CA THR A 48 -2.85 -11.80 8.48
C THR A 48 -3.64 -10.96 7.49
N ARG A 49 -3.03 -9.97 6.83
CA ARG A 49 -3.66 -9.17 5.76
C ARG A 49 -3.93 -9.97 4.49
N ILE A 50 -3.08 -10.95 4.16
CA ILE A 50 -3.33 -11.90 3.07
C ILE A 50 -4.64 -12.65 3.31
N LEU A 51 -4.95 -13.00 4.57
CA LEU A 51 -6.18 -13.71 4.94
C LEU A 51 -7.44 -12.84 5.00
N VAL A 52 -7.31 -11.51 5.00
CA VAL A 52 -8.48 -10.61 5.00
C VAL A 52 -9.30 -10.78 3.73
N SER A 53 -8.65 -10.88 2.57
CA SER A 53 -9.32 -11.01 1.27
C SER A 53 -10.28 -12.22 1.21
N PRO A 54 -9.86 -13.45 1.55
CA PRO A 54 -10.78 -14.60 1.58
C PRO A 54 -11.86 -14.47 2.66
N VAL A 55 -11.56 -13.89 3.83
CA VAL A 55 -12.56 -13.65 4.88
C VAL A 55 -13.64 -12.67 4.42
N LEU A 56 -13.25 -11.58 3.74
CA LEU A 56 -14.19 -10.62 3.16
C LEU A 56 -15.07 -11.29 2.11
N MET A 57 -14.50 -12.09 1.21
CA MET A 57 -15.28 -12.78 0.19
C MET A 57 -16.26 -13.79 0.81
N TYR A 58 -15.83 -14.49 1.85
CA TYR A 58 -16.68 -15.39 2.62
C TYR A 58 -17.82 -14.65 3.34
N ALA A 59 -17.54 -13.49 3.92
CA ALA A 59 -18.55 -12.64 4.56
C ALA A 59 -19.61 -12.18 3.55
N VAL A 60 -19.20 -11.77 2.35
CA VAL A 60 -20.12 -11.41 1.25
C VAL A 60 -20.96 -12.61 0.84
N TYR A 61 -20.35 -13.79 0.67
CA TYR A 61 -21.05 -15.02 0.33
C TYR A 61 -22.10 -15.42 1.38
N ARG A 62 -21.76 -15.31 2.67
CA ARG A 62 -22.67 -15.54 3.80
C ARG A 62 -23.70 -14.42 4.01
N ARG A 63 -23.51 -13.25 3.37
CA ARG A 63 -24.22 -11.98 3.64
C ARG A 63 -24.14 -11.57 5.11
N ASP A 64 -23.05 -11.93 5.78
CA ASP A 64 -22.82 -11.61 7.18
C ASP A 64 -22.17 -10.23 7.30
N ARG A 65 -23.00 -9.22 7.59
CA ARG A 65 -22.55 -7.84 7.78
C ARG A 65 -21.61 -7.70 8.98
N ARG A 66 -21.77 -8.51 10.03
CA ARG A 66 -20.91 -8.45 11.22
C ARG A 66 -19.52 -8.95 10.87
N LEU A 67 -19.44 -10.08 10.17
CA LEU A 67 -18.15 -10.61 9.71
C LEU A 67 -17.46 -9.67 8.73
N PHE A 68 -18.22 -9.05 7.82
CA PHE A 68 -17.70 -8.05 6.88
C PHE A 68 -17.13 -6.84 7.61
N LEU A 69 -17.88 -6.26 8.56
CA LEU A 69 -17.43 -5.12 9.36
C LEU A 69 -16.24 -5.49 10.25
N ALA A 70 -16.22 -6.69 10.83
CA ALA A 70 -15.10 -7.18 11.62
C ALA A 70 -13.83 -7.31 10.78
N ALA A 71 -13.92 -7.83 9.55
CA ALA A 71 -12.78 -7.92 8.64
C ALA A 71 -12.26 -6.53 8.21
N LEU A 72 -13.16 -5.57 7.99
CA LEU A 72 -12.79 -4.20 7.68
C LEU A 72 -12.11 -3.51 8.87
N ALA A 73 -12.67 -3.66 10.07
CA ALA A 73 -12.09 -3.15 11.31
C ALA A 73 -10.72 -3.79 11.57
N PHE A 74 -10.59 -5.10 11.39
CA PHE A 74 -9.31 -5.80 11.50
C PHE A 74 -8.27 -5.21 10.54
N THR A 75 -8.65 -4.93 9.29
CA THR A 75 -7.75 -4.31 8.30
C THR A 75 -7.24 -2.95 8.75
N ALA A 76 -8.11 -2.14 9.36
CA ALA A 76 -7.77 -0.81 9.88
C ALA A 76 -6.87 -0.87 11.11
N VAL A 77 -7.08 -1.86 12.00
CA VAL A 77 -6.29 -2.02 13.24
C VAL A 77 -4.99 -2.80 13.00
N ASN A 78 -4.92 -3.63 11.96
CA ASN A 78 -3.76 -4.47 11.65
C ASN A 78 -2.39 -3.73 11.67
N PRO A 79 -2.21 -2.53 11.07
CA PRO A 79 -0.92 -1.86 11.07
C PRO A 79 -0.45 -1.36 12.44
N VAL A 80 -1.37 -1.23 13.43
CA VAL A 80 -1.01 -0.85 14.81
C VAL A 80 -0.98 -2.04 15.76
N LEU A 81 -1.57 -3.18 15.37
CA LEU A 81 -1.67 -4.37 16.21
C LEU A 81 -0.30 -5.06 16.43
N PHE A 82 0.61 -4.94 15.46
CA PHE A 82 1.88 -5.67 15.49
C PHE A 82 3.07 -4.74 15.74
N PRO A 83 4.00 -5.12 16.64
CA PRO A 83 5.20 -4.34 16.91
C PRO A 83 6.17 -4.41 15.72
N ARG A 84 7.19 -3.54 15.73
CA ARG A 84 8.28 -3.57 14.74
C ARG A 84 8.96 -4.95 14.76
N PRO A 85 9.21 -5.58 13.59
CA PRO A 85 9.88 -6.86 13.53
C PRO A 85 11.36 -6.73 13.91
N ALA A 86 11.88 -7.71 14.66
CA ALA A 86 13.30 -7.78 15.00
C ALA A 86 14.18 -8.24 13.83
N ARG A 87 13.58 -8.89 12.81
CA ARG A 87 14.26 -9.36 11.59
C ARG A 87 13.34 -9.23 10.38
N THR A 88 13.92 -8.89 9.22
CA THR A 88 13.18 -8.71 7.96
C THR A 88 13.62 -9.67 6.84
N ASP A 89 14.39 -10.69 7.21
CA ASP A 89 14.92 -11.76 6.34
C ASP A 89 13.86 -12.80 5.93
N ASN A 90 12.67 -12.77 6.53
CA ASN A 90 11.58 -13.66 6.17
C ASN A 90 10.85 -13.18 4.89
N TYR A 91 10.22 -14.12 4.18
CA TYR A 91 9.56 -13.82 2.89
C TYR A 91 8.46 -12.75 2.97
N LEU A 92 7.66 -12.74 4.05
CA LEU A 92 6.58 -11.77 4.21
C LEU A 92 7.10 -10.35 4.46
N SER A 93 8.19 -10.21 5.20
CA SER A 93 8.91 -8.94 5.35
C SER A 93 9.55 -8.50 4.04
N ARG A 94 10.15 -9.43 3.28
CA ARG A 94 10.72 -9.11 1.96
C ARG A 94 9.67 -8.59 0.98
N ILE A 95 8.45 -9.15 0.98
CA ILE A 95 7.34 -8.62 0.17
C ILE A 95 7.12 -7.14 0.46
N VAL A 96 7.04 -6.77 1.74
CA VAL A 96 6.77 -5.40 2.15
C VAL A 96 7.93 -4.46 1.81
N LEU A 97 9.17 -4.90 2.01
CA LEU A 97 10.35 -4.12 1.65
C LEU A 97 10.47 -3.93 0.13
N ALA A 98 10.15 -4.97 -0.64
CA ALA A 98 10.13 -4.92 -2.10
C ALA A 98 9.04 -3.97 -2.61
N GLU A 99 7.84 -4.02 -2.02
CA GLU A 99 6.74 -3.10 -2.36
C GLU A 99 7.13 -1.65 -2.04
N ARG A 100 7.78 -1.40 -0.89
CA ARG A 100 8.31 -0.08 -0.57
C ARG A 100 9.33 0.40 -1.60
N ALA A 101 10.34 -0.43 -1.91
CA ALA A 101 11.36 -0.09 -2.90
C ALA A 101 10.77 0.16 -4.30
N TRP A 102 9.72 -0.58 -4.67
CA TRP A 102 8.99 -0.38 -5.91
C TRP A 102 8.33 1.01 -5.98
N LEU A 103 7.62 1.38 -4.92
CA LEU A 103 6.94 2.68 -4.82
C LEU A 103 7.93 3.84 -4.71
N ASP A 104 9.00 3.68 -3.91
CA ASP A 104 10.07 4.67 -3.77
C ASP A 104 10.79 4.94 -5.10
N ALA A 105 10.85 3.94 -6.00
CA ALA A 105 11.35 4.09 -7.36
C ALA A 105 10.37 4.81 -8.32
N GLY A 106 9.25 5.33 -7.81
CA GLY A 106 8.21 6.02 -8.60
C GLY A 106 7.41 5.10 -9.52
N ARG A 107 7.49 3.78 -9.31
CA ARG A 107 6.80 2.81 -10.16
C ARG A 107 5.35 2.69 -9.72
N GLY A 108 4.44 2.87 -10.67
CA GLY A 108 3.01 2.62 -10.44
C GLY A 108 2.74 1.14 -10.15
N THR A 109 1.56 0.86 -9.59
CA THR A 109 1.06 -0.51 -9.35
C THR A 109 0.03 -0.96 -10.38
N MET A 110 -0.33 -0.07 -11.31
CA MET A 110 -1.29 -0.29 -12.40
C MET A 110 -0.65 0.09 -13.72
N GLY A 111 -0.70 -0.82 -14.69
CA GLY A 111 -0.05 -0.69 -15.98
C GLY A 111 -0.11 -1.99 -16.76
N LEU A 112 0.20 -1.94 -18.06
CA LEU A 112 0.22 -3.12 -18.93
C LEU A 112 1.58 -3.85 -18.91
N ASP A 113 2.60 -3.22 -18.31
CA ASP A 113 3.92 -3.82 -18.15
C ASP A 113 3.93 -4.86 -17.03
N TYR A 114 4.80 -5.85 -17.15
CA TYR A 114 5.06 -6.79 -16.06
C TYR A 114 5.83 -6.08 -14.93
N PRO A 115 5.46 -6.26 -13.65
CA PRO A 115 4.42 -7.15 -13.12
C PRO A 115 3.01 -6.54 -13.01
N ASN A 116 2.84 -5.23 -13.23
CA ASN A 116 1.58 -4.49 -13.04
C ASN A 116 0.38 -5.04 -13.83
N VAL A 117 0.61 -5.69 -14.97
CA VAL A 117 -0.43 -6.40 -15.73
C VAL A 117 -1.19 -7.40 -14.87
N LEU A 118 -0.53 -8.02 -13.87
CA LEU A 118 -1.17 -8.95 -12.94
C LEU A 118 -2.22 -8.25 -12.07
N ASN A 119 -1.97 -7.00 -11.63
CA ASN A 119 -2.95 -6.22 -10.89
C ASN A 119 -4.13 -5.82 -11.77
N VAL A 120 -3.87 -5.45 -13.03
CA VAL A 120 -4.93 -5.16 -14.01
C VAL A 120 -5.81 -6.38 -14.25
N LEU A 121 -5.20 -7.57 -14.42
CA LEU A 121 -5.92 -8.84 -14.54
C LEU A 121 -6.66 -9.23 -13.25
N ASN A 122 -6.16 -8.80 -12.08
CA ASN A 122 -6.80 -9.10 -10.81
C ASN A 122 -8.14 -8.38 -10.63
N VAL A 123 -8.34 -7.23 -11.28
CA VAL A 123 -9.61 -6.46 -11.22
C VAL A 123 -10.80 -7.29 -11.73
N PRO A 124 -10.83 -7.80 -12.99
CA PRO A 124 -11.96 -8.59 -13.47
C PRO A 124 -12.13 -9.92 -12.71
N VAL A 125 -11.04 -10.54 -12.24
CA VAL A 125 -11.12 -11.77 -11.41
C VAL A 125 -11.77 -11.48 -10.06
N THR A 126 -11.43 -10.35 -9.44
CA THR A 126 -12.08 -9.89 -8.20
C THR A 126 -13.56 -9.60 -8.42
N LEU A 127 -13.92 -8.92 -9.51
CA LEU A 127 -15.31 -8.67 -9.86
C LEU A 127 -16.08 -9.98 -10.06
N TYR A 128 -15.50 -10.96 -10.76
CA TYR A 128 -16.09 -12.29 -10.92
C TYR A 128 -16.31 -13.00 -9.59
N ALA A 129 -15.32 -12.95 -8.68
CA ALA A 129 -15.43 -13.54 -7.35
C ALA A 129 -16.56 -12.89 -6.53
N VAL A 130 -16.65 -11.56 -6.52
CA VAL A 130 -17.69 -10.80 -5.82
C VAL A 130 -19.08 -11.09 -6.39
N VAL A 131 -19.25 -11.05 -7.71
CA VAL A 131 -20.53 -11.38 -8.36
C VAL A 131 -20.95 -12.82 -8.06
N SER A 132 -19.99 -13.75 -8.07
CA SER A 132 -20.24 -15.15 -7.70
C SER A 132 -20.66 -15.29 -6.23
N ALA A 133 -20.02 -14.54 -5.33
CA ALA A 133 -20.35 -14.50 -3.91
C ALA A 133 -21.77 -13.96 -3.67
N ILE A 134 -22.12 -12.84 -4.30
CA ILE A 134 -23.46 -12.21 -4.22
C ILE A 134 -24.55 -13.15 -4.74
N ARG A 135 -24.26 -13.87 -5.84
CA ARG A 135 -25.13 -14.89 -6.44
C ARG A 135 -25.10 -16.24 -5.71
N ARG A 136 -24.35 -16.34 -4.60
CA ARG A 136 -24.16 -17.56 -3.79
C ARG A 136 -23.72 -18.79 -4.60
N ARG A 137 -22.88 -18.60 -5.62
CA ARG A 137 -22.27 -19.70 -6.38
C ARG A 137 -21.00 -20.17 -5.65
N PRO A 138 -21.02 -21.28 -4.89
CA PRO A 138 -19.90 -21.65 -4.02
C PRO A 138 -18.62 -21.92 -4.81
N VAL A 139 -18.72 -22.67 -5.92
CA VAL A 139 -17.57 -22.99 -6.78
C VAL A 139 -16.99 -21.73 -7.42
N GLY A 140 -17.83 -20.86 -7.98
CA GLY A 140 -17.36 -19.60 -8.59
C GLY A 140 -16.74 -18.64 -7.57
N THR A 141 -17.29 -18.60 -6.34
CA THR A 141 -16.72 -17.80 -5.25
C THR A 141 -15.37 -18.34 -4.82
N LEU A 142 -15.26 -19.66 -4.63
CA LEU A 142 -14.01 -20.30 -4.23
C LEU A 142 -12.94 -20.12 -5.30
N LEU A 143 -13.23 -20.49 -6.55
CA LEU A 143 -12.28 -20.36 -7.67
C LEU A 143 -11.90 -18.90 -7.92
N GLY A 144 -12.86 -17.98 -7.88
CA GLY A 144 -12.59 -16.55 -8.01
C GLY A 144 -11.69 -16.03 -6.90
N THR A 145 -11.98 -16.39 -5.64
CA THR A 145 -11.14 -16.00 -4.49
C THR A 145 -9.73 -16.56 -4.62
N LEU A 146 -9.59 -17.85 -4.98
CA LEU A 146 -8.29 -18.48 -5.20
C LEU A 146 -7.53 -17.78 -6.33
N GLY A 147 -8.20 -17.46 -7.44
CA GLY A 147 -7.63 -16.69 -8.53
C GLY A 147 -7.11 -15.33 -8.09
N VAL A 148 -7.89 -14.58 -7.29
CA VAL A 148 -7.45 -13.30 -6.71
C VAL A 148 -6.20 -13.47 -5.85
N MET A 149 -6.17 -14.51 -5.02
CA MET A 149 -5.02 -14.79 -4.16
C MET A 149 -3.78 -15.15 -4.97
N VAL A 150 -3.92 -16.00 -5.97
CA VAL A 150 -2.80 -16.40 -6.84
C VAL A 150 -2.24 -15.20 -7.58
N LEU A 151 -3.07 -14.36 -8.20
CA LEU A 151 -2.61 -13.18 -8.92
C LEU A 151 -1.92 -12.18 -7.98
N LYS A 152 -2.49 -11.95 -6.79
CA LYS A 152 -1.89 -11.07 -5.79
C LYS A 152 -0.54 -11.59 -5.31
N LEU A 153 -0.45 -12.89 -4.99
CA LEU A 153 0.78 -13.53 -4.52
C LEU A 153 1.85 -13.59 -5.61
N TRP A 154 1.44 -13.78 -6.86
CA TRP A 154 2.35 -13.70 -8.00
C TRP A 154 2.88 -12.29 -8.21
N TRP A 155 2.02 -11.26 -8.13
CA TRP A 155 2.49 -9.87 -8.26
C TRP A 155 3.55 -9.53 -7.21
N VAL A 156 3.32 -9.86 -5.93
CA VAL A 156 4.32 -9.58 -4.89
C VAL A 156 5.61 -10.40 -5.06
N ASP A 157 5.52 -11.66 -5.50
CA ASP A 157 6.69 -12.48 -5.81
C ASP A 157 7.52 -11.88 -6.97
N ALA A 158 6.84 -11.38 -8.00
CA ALA A 158 7.48 -10.72 -9.13
C ALA A 158 8.19 -9.42 -8.69
N VAL A 159 7.55 -8.61 -7.84
CA VAL A 159 8.14 -7.39 -7.30
C VAL A 159 9.35 -7.71 -6.42
N VAL A 160 9.30 -8.76 -5.59
CA VAL A 160 10.46 -9.22 -4.81
C VAL A 160 11.62 -9.62 -5.72
N LYS A 161 11.34 -10.34 -6.81
CA LYS A 161 12.36 -10.75 -7.78
C LYS A 161 12.98 -9.58 -8.52
N GLU A 162 12.16 -8.60 -8.93
CA GLU A 162 12.64 -7.45 -9.70
C GLU A 162 13.41 -6.44 -8.85
N THR A 163 13.01 -6.26 -7.59
CA THR A 163 13.72 -5.38 -6.65
C THR A 163 14.95 -6.03 -6.02
N GLY A 164 15.03 -7.37 -6.02
CA GLY A 164 16.18 -8.12 -5.49
C GLY A 164 16.35 -8.01 -3.97
N VAL A 165 15.31 -7.58 -3.24
CA VAL A 165 15.40 -7.35 -1.79
C VAL A 165 15.55 -8.67 -1.03
N THR A 166 16.67 -8.83 -0.33
CA THR A 166 16.98 -10.01 0.49
C THR A 166 16.52 -9.86 1.95
N GLY A 167 16.14 -8.66 2.37
CA GLY A 167 15.86 -8.30 3.76
C GLY A 167 17.17 -8.01 4.52
N ARG A 168 17.13 -7.06 5.47
CA ARG A 168 18.28 -6.74 6.32
C ARG A 168 18.11 -7.47 7.66
N GLY A 169 19.04 -8.35 8.00
CA GLY A 169 19.22 -8.82 9.38
C GLY A 169 19.80 -7.68 10.23
N PRO A 170 19.78 -7.75 11.57
CA PRO A 170 20.53 -6.78 12.37
C PRO A 170 21.99 -6.81 11.89
N ASP A 171 22.47 -5.69 11.35
CA ASP A 171 23.87 -5.55 10.99
C ASP A 171 24.67 -5.74 12.30
N ALA A 172 25.67 -6.63 12.26
CA ALA A 172 26.52 -6.95 13.40
C ALA A 172 27.23 -5.73 14.00
N ASP A 173 27.19 -4.59 13.31
CA ASP A 173 27.85 -3.34 13.68
C ASP A 173 26.95 -2.41 14.54
N SER A 174 25.75 -2.86 14.92
CA SER A 174 24.85 -2.08 15.82
C SER A 174 25.17 -2.26 17.31
N ALA A 175 26.28 -2.92 17.64
CA ALA A 175 26.65 -3.33 19.00
C ALA A 175 28.00 -2.76 19.49
N GLU A 176 28.50 -1.68 18.90
CA GLU A 176 29.62 -0.89 19.46
C GLU A 176 29.18 0.51 19.90
#